data_AF-A0A356EAM0-F1
#
_entry.id   AF-A0A356EAM0-F1
#
_cell.length_a   1.000
_cell.length_b   1.000
_cell.length_c   1.000
_cell.angle_alpha   90.00
_cell.angle_beta   90.00
_cell.angle_gamma   90.00
#
_symmetry.space_group_name_H-M   'P 1'
#
loop_
_entity.id
_entity.type
_entity.pdbx_description
1 polymer ?
#
loop_
_entity_poly.entity_id
_entity_poly.type
_entity_poly.pdbx_seq_one_letter_code
_entity_poly.pdbx_strand_id
1 'polypeptide(L)'
;MSMPITPFENMLTQFATQLIEHYPEQYNQAIYSQIQQDKENIESNIGRIAQAVAMSEFVAETLQKQPHFLHQCWQQTPVPSDCERYSERLSELLATTENEEQLYKLLRQFRNCEMAKLSFCQTLNLATVEEIFIRLSQLAEALIIAARDWLYRQACAEMGTPKDREGNIQQLYILGMGKLGGFELNFSSDIDLIFTYPANGETDGARRAVDNAKFFTRLGQRLINALDKYTPDGFVYRTDMRLRPFG
;
A
#
# COMPACT_ATOMS: atom_id res chain seq x y z
N MET A 1 18.01 -14.42 -23.47
CA MET A 1 17.76 -13.41 -24.52
C MET A 1 17.92 -12.06 -23.85
N SER A 2 19.02 -11.36 -24.11
CA SER A 2 19.29 -10.04 -23.52
C SER A 2 18.32 -9.03 -24.11
N MET A 3 17.38 -8.51 -23.31
CA MET A 3 16.57 -7.37 -23.73
C MET A 3 17.49 -6.16 -23.92
N PRO A 4 17.32 -5.36 -24.98
CA PRO A 4 18.15 -4.17 -25.21
C PRO A 4 17.95 -3.16 -24.06
N ILE A 5 19.06 -2.82 -23.40
CA ILE A 5 19.15 -2.04 -22.14
C ILE A 5 18.93 -0.52 -22.36
N THR A 6 18.87 -0.06 -23.61
CA THR A 6 18.99 1.36 -23.99
C THR A 6 17.94 2.33 -23.40
N PRO A 7 16.67 1.95 -23.13
CA PRO A 7 15.72 2.84 -22.43
C PRO A 7 16.05 3.07 -20.94
N PHE A 8 16.80 2.15 -20.31
CA PHE A 8 16.94 2.07 -18.85
C PHE A 8 18.16 2.82 -18.31
N GLU A 9 19.19 3.06 -19.12
CA GLU A 9 20.36 3.84 -18.69
C GLU A 9 19.98 5.29 -18.32
N ASN A 10 19.04 5.87 -19.07
CA ASN A 10 18.50 7.19 -18.77
C ASN A 10 17.80 7.21 -17.40
N MET A 11 17.19 6.10 -17.00
CA MET A 11 16.46 6.00 -15.74
C MET A 11 17.38 5.85 -14.53
N LEU A 12 18.41 4.99 -14.61
CA LEU A 12 19.42 4.89 -13.54
C LEU A 12 20.15 6.22 -13.33
N THR A 13 20.42 6.95 -14.41
CA THR A 13 21.01 8.29 -14.37
C THR A 13 20.07 9.28 -13.66
N GLN A 14 18.76 9.23 -13.94
CA GLN A 14 17.77 10.05 -13.22
C GLN A 14 17.72 9.72 -11.72
N PHE A 15 17.76 8.44 -11.36
CA PHE A 15 17.82 8.03 -9.96
C PHE A 15 19.08 8.53 -9.26
N ALA A 16 20.23 8.48 -9.94
CA ALA A 16 21.47 9.06 -9.41
C ALA A 16 21.34 10.56 -9.14
N THR A 17 20.78 11.34 -10.06
CA THR A 17 20.51 12.76 -9.86
C THR A 17 19.66 12.98 -8.61
N GLN A 18 18.58 12.20 -8.47
CA GLN A 18 17.66 12.31 -7.34
C GLN A 18 18.33 11.93 -6.01
N LEU A 19 19.19 10.92 -6.00
CA LEU A 19 19.97 10.51 -4.82
C LEU A 19 20.98 11.59 -4.40
N ILE A 20 21.67 12.22 -5.36
CA ILE A 20 22.58 13.34 -5.06
C ILE A 20 21.80 14.54 -4.48
N GLU A 21 20.62 14.85 -5.04
CA GLU A 21 19.79 15.96 -4.57
C GLU A 21 19.26 15.74 -3.15
N HIS A 22 18.77 14.52 -2.84
CA HIS A 22 18.12 14.23 -1.55
C HIS A 22 19.11 13.75 -0.47
N TYR A 23 20.26 13.20 -0.86
CA TYR A 23 21.25 12.61 0.04
C TYR A 23 22.70 13.02 -0.34
N PRO A 24 23.02 14.34 -0.43
CA PRO A 24 24.31 14.82 -0.92
C PRO A 24 25.52 14.41 -0.06
N GLU A 25 25.29 14.11 1.22
CA GLU A 25 26.33 13.62 2.14
C GLU A 25 26.74 12.16 1.84
N GLN A 26 25.90 11.40 1.13
CA GLN A 26 26.14 9.99 0.80
C GLN A 26 26.47 9.78 -0.68
N TYR A 27 25.99 10.65 -1.56
CA TYR A 27 26.18 10.52 -3.01
C TYR A 27 26.75 11.78 -3.62
N ASN A 28 27.66 11.57 -4.56
CA ASN A 28 28.24 12.62 -5.39
C ASN A 28 28.33 12.12 -6.85
N GLN A 29 28.97 12.91 -7.71
CA GLN A 29 29.10 12.62 -9.14
C GLN A 29 29.77 11.25 -9.45
N ALA A 30 30.49 10.63 -8.50
CA ALA A 30 31.07 9.30 -8.68
C ALA A 30 30.02 8.19 -8.87
N ILE A 31 28.77 8.41 -8.43
CA ILE A 31 27.68 7.44 -8.60
C ILE A 31 27.41 7.12 -10.08
N TYR A 32 27.62 8.08 -10.99
CA TYR A 32 27.43 7.86 -12.43
C TYR A 32 28.45 6.87 -12.98
N SER A 33 29.72 6.94 -12.52
CA SER A 33 30.74 5.96 -12.87
C SER A 33 30.43 4.59 -12.30
N GLN A 34 29.92 4.53 -11.06
CA GLN A 34 29.48 3.28 -10.44
C GLN A 34 28.35 2.62 -11.23
N ILE A 35 27.37 3.41 -11.72
CA ILE A 35 26.30 2.90 -12.58
C ILE A 35 26.87 2.24 -13.85
N GLN A 36 27.82 2.88 -14.52
CA GLN A 36 28.40 2.30 -15.74
C GLN A 36 29.13 0.98 -15.48
N GLN A 37 29.74 0.83 -14.31
CA GLN A 37 30.42 -0.39 -13.89
C GLN A 37 29.43 -1.50 -13.51
N ASP A 38 28.35 -1.17 -12.80
CA ASP A 38 27.52 -2.16 -12.10
C ASP A 38 26.15 -2.43 -12.77
N LYS A 39 25.71 -1.60 -13.74
CA LYS A 39 24.36 -1.73 -14.36
C LYS A 39 24.08 -3.10 -14.99
N GLU A 40 25.11 -3.81 -15.45
CA GLU A 40 24.99 -5.16 -16.04
C GLU A 40 25.29 -6.28 -15.02
N ASN A 41 25.79 -5.92 -13.83
CA ASN A 41 26.16 -6.88 -12.79
C ASN A 41 24.94 -7.23 -11.91
N ILE A 42 24.28 -8.35 -12.21
CA ILE A 42 23.10 -8.84 -11.50
C ILE A 42 23.34 -9.21 -10.03
N GLU A 43 24.59 -9.29 -9.58
CA GLU A 43 24.92 -9.50 -8.17
C GLU A 43 25.07 -8.19 -7.39
N SER A 44 25.20 -7.05 -8.09
CA SER A 44 25.22 -5.73 -7.48
C SER A 44 23.80 -5.21 -7.24
N ASN A 45 23.62 -4.33 -6.24
CA ASN A 45 22.34 -3.66 -6.02
C ASN A 45 21.92 -2.83 -7.24
N ILE A 46 22.86 -2.15 -7.90
CA ILE A 46 22.58 -1.32 -9.08
C ILE A 46 22.07 -2.17 -10.24
N GLY A 47 22.74 -3.28 -10.55
CA GLY A 47 22.28 -4.19 -11.60
C GLY A 47 20.94 -4.86 -11.27
N ARG A 48 20.68 -5.17 -10.00
CA ARG A 48 19.37 -5.67 -9.54
C ARG A 48 18.26 -4.63 -9.68
N ILE A 49 18.53 -3.36 -9.36
CA ILE A 49 17.61 -2.25 -9.64
C ILE A 49 17.37 -2.13 -11.14
N ALA A 50 18.44 -2.16 -11.95
CA ALA A 50 18.35 -2.09 -13.41
C ALA A 50 17.44 -3.19 -13.98
N GLN A 51 17.59 -4.42 -13.49
CA GLN A 51 16.74 -5.54 -13.88
C GLN A 51 15.28 -5.34 -13.42
N ALA A 52 15.05 -4.91 -12.19
CA ALA A 52 13.70 -4.71 -11.66
C ALA A 52 12.93 -3.63 -12.43
N VAL A 53 13.55 -2.49 -12.71
CA VAL A 53 12.91 -1.41 -13.49
C VAL A 53 12.76 -1.78 -14.97
N ALA A 54 13.63 -2.64 -15.49
CA ALA A 54 13.49 -3.16 -16.85
C ALA A 54 12.28 -4.08 -17.03
N MET A 55 11.84 -4.74 -15.95
CA MET A 55 10.70 -5.65 -15.97
C MET A 55 9.40 -5.00 -15.50
N SER A 56 9.46 -3.85 -14.81
CA SER A 56 8.31 -3.23 -14.17
C SER A 56 8.40 -1.71 -14.16
N GLU A 57 7.62 -1.06 -15.05
CA GLU A 57 7.43 0.39 -15.05
C GLU A 57 6.87 0.89 -13.71
N PHE A 58 6.03 0.09 -13.05
CA PHE A 58 5.51 0.40 -11.72
C PHE A 58 6.63 0.56 -10.67
N VAL A 59 7.66 -0.31 -10.71
CA VAL A 59 8.82 -0.19 -9.81
C VAL A 59 9.60 1.09 -10.12
N ALA A 60 9.83 1.38 -11.40
CA ALA A 60 10.49 2.61 -11.84
C ALA A 60 9.80 3.87 -11.32
N GLU A 61 8.49 3.99 -11.54
CA GLU A 61 7.71 5.13 -11.07
C GLU A 61 7.71 5.23 -9.54
N THR A 62 7.63 4.10 -8.83
CA THR A 62 7.62 4.08 -7.37
C THR A 62 8.94 4.60 -6.80
N LEU A 63 10.08 4.13 -7.33
CA LEU A 63 11.40 4.60 -6.93
C LEU A 63 11.59 6.09 -7.23
N GLN A 64 11.10 6.56 -8.38
CA GLN A 64 11.15 7.98 -8.73
C GLN A 64 10.31 8.83 -7.77
N LYS A 65 9.10 8.41 -7.43
CA LYS A 65 8.20 9.17 -6.55
C LYS A 65 8.59 9.09 -5.06
N GLN A 66 9.44 8.13 -4.67
CA GLN A 66 9.82 7.89 -3.28
C GLN A 66 11.35 7.88 -3.09
N PRO A 67 12.01 9.05 -2.97
CA PRO A 67 13.47 9.16 -2.82
C PRO A 67 14.05 8.35 -1.67
N HIS A 68 13.35 8.25 -0.55
CA HIS A 68 13.79 7.45 0.60
C HIS A 68 13.79 5.95 0.31
N PHE A 69 12.77 5.45 -0.39
CA PHE A 69 12.73 4.06 -0.79
C PHE A 69 13.78 3.73 -1.86
N LEU A 70 14.00 4.65 -2.80
CA LEU A 70 15.09 4.57 -3.77
C LEU A 70 16.45 4.46 -3.08
N HIS A 71 16.69 5.32 -2.09
CA HIS A 71 17.89 5.29 -1.26
C HIS A 71 18.12 3.94 -0.59
N GLN A 72 17.08 3.40 0.06
CA GLN A 72 17.12 2.09 0.70
C GLN A 72 17.47 0.98 -0.30
N CYS A 73 16.80 0.95 -1.45
CA CYS A 73 17.06 -0.04 -2.51
C CYS A 73 18.50 0.05 -3.05
N TRP A 74 19.03 1.27 -3.15
CA TRP A 74 20.40 1.51 -3.63
C TRP A 74 21.45 0.93 -2.69
N GLN A 75 21.18 0.99 -1.38
CA GLN A 75 22.05 0.44 -0.34
C GLN A 75 21.86 -1.06 -0.16
N GLN A 76 20.63 -1.55 -0.28
CA GLN A 76 20.29 -2.95 -0.07
C GLN A 76 19.09 -3.36 -0.93
N THR A 77 19.27 -4.43 -1.72
CA THR A 77 18.17 -5.03 -2.47
C THR A 77 17.06 -5.50 -1.51
N PRO A 78 15.77 -5.19 -1.79
CA PRO A 78 14.65 -5.72 -1.01
C PRO A 78 14.63 -7.25 -0.96
N VAL A 79 14.31 -7.79 0.20
CA VAL A 79 14.19 -9.23 0.46
C VAL A 79 12.82 -9.57 1.07
N PRO A 80 12.39 -10.85 1.04
CA PRO A 80 11.05 -11.23 1.52
C PRO A 80 10.78 -10.87 2.99
N SER A 81 11.81 -10.85 3.85
CA SER A 81 11.68 -10.46 5.25
C SER A 81 11.34 -8.98 5.46
N ASP A 82 11.58 -8.13 4.46
CA ASP A 82 11.19 -6.71 4.50
C ASP A 82 9.68 -6.52 4.34
N CYS A 83 9.00 -7.56 3.84
CA CYS A 83 7.59 -7.60 3.51
C CYS A 83 6.76 -8.24 4.63
N GLU A 84 7.10 -7.96 5.88
CA GLU A 84 6.43 -8.54 7.05
C GLU A 84 5.88 -7.45 7.98
N ARG A 85 5.05 -7.86 8.94
CA ARG A 85 4.53 -6.99 10.01
C ARG A 85 3.86 -5.71 9.50
N TYR A 86 3.10 -5.82 8.40
CA TYR A 86 2.44 -4.66 7.77
C TYR A 86 1.52 -3.92 8.74
N SER A 87 0.75 -4.63 9.56
CA SER A 87 -0.18 -4.02 10.52
C SER A 87 0.54 -3.13 11.55
N GLU A 88 1.64 -3.62 12.12
CA GLU A 88 2.45 -2.86 13.09
C GLU A 88 3.03 -1.59 12.45
N ARG A 89 3.67 -1.75 11.27
CA ARG A 89 4.30 -0.65 10.53
C ARG A 89 3.28 0.41 10.09
N LEU A 90 2.09 0.00 9.65
CA LEU A 90 1.00 0.91 9.33
C LEU A 90 0.46 1.61 10.57
N SER A 91 0.33 0.91 11.70
CA SER A 91 -0.12 1.51 12.96
C SER A 91 0.83 2.61 13.42
N GLU A 92 2.14 2.39 13.35
CA GLU A 92 3.17 3.39 13.66
C GLU A 92 3.07 4.60 12.72
N LEU A 93 2.98 4.34 11.40
CA LEU A 93 2.90 5.40 10.39
C LEU A 93 1.64 6.26 10.54
N LEU A 94 0.51 5.64 10.90
CA LEU A 94 -0.78 6.32 11.02
C LEU A 94 -1.00 6.97 12.38
N ALA A 95 -0.12 6.75 13.36
CA ALA A 95 -0.25 7.30 14.71
C ALA A 95 -0.28 8.84 14.73
N THR A 96 0.43 9.49 13.81
CA THR A 96 0.50 10.96 13.69
C THR A 96 -0.36 11.50 12.55
N THR A 97 -1.24 10.68 11.96
CA THR A 97 -2.10 11.11 10.84
C THR A 97 -3.32 11.86 11.36
N GLU A 98 -3.49 13.10 10.93
CA GLU A 98 -4.48 14.04 11.48
C GLU A 98 -5.75 14.14 10.62
N ASN A 99 -5.65 13.90 9.31
CA ASN A 99 -6.75 14.10 8.38
C ASN A 99 -6.77 13.06 7.25
N GLU A 100 -7.90 13.00 6.53
CA GLU A 100 -8.10 12.03 5.44
C GLU A 100 -7.13 12.22 4.27
N GLU A 101 -6.70 13.45 3.98
CA GLU A 101 -5.74 13.69 2.89
C GLU A 101 -4.40 13.00 3.18
N GLN A 102 -3.90 13.15 4.42
CA GLN A 102 -2.71 12.47 4.89
C GLN A 102 -2.89 10.95 4.89
N LEU A 103 -4.03 10.44 5.40
CA LEU A 103 -4.35 9.01 5.35
C LEU A 103 -4.24 8.48 3.92
N TYR A 104 -4.88 9.15 2.96
CA TYR A 104 -4.95 8.68 1.58
C TYR A 104 -3.56 8.61 0.96
N LYS A 105 -2.74 9.65 1.18
CA LYS A 105 -1.36 9.69 0.73
C LYS A 105 -0.53 8.57 1.33
N LEU A 106 -0.57 8.40 2.65
CA LEU A 106 0.23 7.40 3.36
C LEU A 106 -0.12 5.97 2.96
N LEU A 107 -1.42 5.64 2.83
CA LEU A 107 -1.86 4.31 2.38
C LEU A 107 -1.31 3.97 0.99
N ARG A 108 -1.34 4.93 0.05
CA ARG A 108 -0.85 4.74 -1.33
C ARG A 108 0.66 4.62 -1.36
N GLN A 109 1.37 5.47 -0.63
CA GLN A 109 2.83 5.42 -0.56
C GLN A 109 3.32 4.10 0.05
N PHE A 110 2.70 3.68 1.16
CA PHE A 110 3.00 2.40 1.80
C PHE A 110 2.72 1.23 0.86
N ARG A 111 1.51 1.17 0.28
CA ARG A 111 1.14 0.14 -0.69
C ARG A 111 2.14 0.08 -1.84
N ASN A 112 2.47 1.22 -2.44
CA ASN A 112 3.35 1.25 -3.60
C ASN A 112 4.77 0.77 -3.25
N CYS A 113 5.30 1.18 -2.10
CA CYS A 113 6.59 0.72 -1.59
C CYS A 113 6.60 -0.81 -1.39
N GLU A 114 5.62 -1.36 -0.67
CA GLU A 114 5.58 -2.81 -0.41
C GLU A 114 5.33 -3.64 -1.67
N MET A 115 4.47 -3.17 -2.58
CA MET A 115 4.28 -3.82 -3.88
C MET A 115 5.57 -3.79 -4.71
N ALA A 116 6.32 -2.68 -4.68
CA ALA A 116 7.59 -2.60 -5.39
C ALA A 116 8.60 -3.60 -4.80
N LYS A 117 8.73 -3.70 -3.47
CA LYS A 117 9.58 -4.73 -2.81
C LYS A 117 9.20 -6.15 -3.21
N LEU A 118 7.90 -6.47 -3.25
CA LEU A 118 7.44 -7.78 -3.70
C LEU A 118 7.74 -8.02 -5.19
N SER A 119 7.64 -6.97 -6.02
CA SER A 119 8.07 -7.05 -7.43
C SER A 119 9.57 -7.31 -7.56
N PHE A 120 10.41 -6.67 -6.73
CA PHE A 120 11.85 -6.98 -6.65
C PHE A 120 12.06 -8.46 -6.31
N CYS A 121 11.41 -8.95 -5.26
CA CYS A 121 11.54 -10.34 -4.82
C CYS A 121 11.11 -11.33 -5.91
N GLN A 122 10.01 -11.06 -6.62
CA GLN A 122 9.55 -11.91 -7.72
C GLN A 122 10.48 -11.84 -8.94
N THR A 123 10.86 -10.65 -9.39
CA THR A 123 11.70 -10.47 -10.59
C THR A 123 13.09 -11.08 -10.41
N LEU A 124 13.64 -11.01 -9.21
CA LEU A 124 14.95 -11.54 -8.86
C LEU A 124 14.89 -12.99 -8.35
N ASN A 125 13.71 -13.63 -8.40
CA ASN A 125 13.48 -15.00 -7.96
C ASN A 125 13.94 -15.28 -6.51
N LEU A 126 13.72 -14.30 -5.62
CA LEU A 126 14.05 -14.35 -4.18
C LEU A 126 12.91 -14.93 -3.33
N ALA A 127 11.73 -15.10 -3.90
CA ALA A 127 10.57 -15.73 -3.28
C ALA A 127 9.81 -16.56 -4.32
N THR A 128 9.10 -17.59 -3.84
CA THR A 128 8.16 -18.37 -4.65
C THR A 128 6.92 -17.54 -5.00
N VAL A 129 6.20 -17.93 -6.05
CA VAL A 129 4.98 -17.22 -6.49
C VAL A 129 3.91 -17.29 -5.39
N GLU A 130 3.81 -18.43 -4.71
CA GLU A 130 2.89 -18.67 -3.61
C GLU A 130 3.18 -17.75 -2.41
N GLU A 131 4.46 -17.58 -2.04
CA GLU A 131 4.84 -16.62 -0.99
C GLU A 131 4.47 -15.19 -1.37
N ILE A 132 4.67 -14.81 -2.64
CA ILE A 132 4.28 -13.48 -3.14
C ILE A 132 2.76 -13.27 -3.03
N PHE A 133 1.95 -14.27 -3.40
CA PHE A 133 0.49 -14.17 -3.26
C PHE A 133 0.05 -13.99 -1.81
N ILE A 134 0.61 -14.77 -0.89
CA ILE A 134 0.31 -14.65 0.54
C ILE A 134 0.67 -13.25 1.04
N ARG A 135 1.85 -12.73 0.67
CA ARG A 135 2.32 -11.41 1.09
C ARG A 135 1.46 -10.27 0.50
N LEU A 136 1.03 -10.38 -0.75
CA LEU A 136 0.10 -9.44 -1.36
C LEU A 136 -1.26 -9.43 -0.65
N SER A 137 -1.78 -10.61 -0.27
CA SER A 137 -3.02 -10.71 0.50
C SER A 137 -2.90 -10.11 1.90
N GLN A 138 -1.79 -10.37 2.59
CA GLN A 138 -1.51 -9.78 3.91
C GLN A 138 -1.36 -8.25 3.84
N LEU A 139 -0.74 -7.74 2.77
CA LEU A 139 -0.63 -6.29 2.54
C LEU A 139 -2.02 -5.66 2.36
N ALA A 140 -2.87 -6.28 1.53
CA ALA A 140 -4.23 -5.80 1.30
C ALA A 140 -5.06 -5.79 2.59
N GLU A 141 -5.02 -6.88 3.36
CA GLU A 141 -5.70 -6.98 4.65
C GLU A 141 -5.24 -5.87 5.61
N ALA A 142 -3.92 -5.70 5.77
CA ALA A 142 -3.37 -4.70 6.68
C ALA A 142 -3.80 -3.27 6.29
N LEU A 143 -3.79 -2.93 4.99
CA LEU A 143 -4.22 -1.63 4.49
C LEU A 143 -5.71 -1.37 4.71
N ILE A 144 -6.56 -2.38 4.45
CA ILE A 144 -8.01 -2.30 4.64
C ILE A 144 -8.34 -2.07 6.12
N ILE A 145 -7.73 -2.87 7.01
CA ILE A 145 -7.97 -2.80 8.45
C ILE A 145 -7.46 -1.47 9.02
N ALA A 146 -6.24 -1.04 8.64
CA ALA A 146 -5.69 0.24 9.09
C ALA A 146 -6.54 1.44 8.66
N ALA A 147 -7.02 1.44 7.40
CA ALA A 147 -7.91 2.48 6.90
C ALA A 147 -9.26 2.47 7.63
N ARG A 148 -9.87 1.29 7.83
CA ARG A 148 -11.12 1.13 8.59
C ARG A 148 -10.98 1.70 9.99
N ASP A 149 -9.94 1.32 10.72
CA ASP A 149 -9.78 1.68 12.13
C ASP A 149 -9.55 3.17 12.30
N TRP A 150 -8.74 3.77 11.42
CA TRP A 150 -8.54 5.22 11.43
C TRP A 150 -9.84 5.97 11.13
N LEU A 151 -10.58 5.56 10.08
CA LEU A 151 -11.84 6.20 9.68
C LEU A 151 -12.95 6.00 10.71
N TYR A 152 -13.00 4.84 11.37
CA TYR A 152 -13.96 4.56 12.43
C TYR A 152 -13.76 5.51 13.62
N ARG A 153 -12.50 5.74 14.03
CA ARG A 153 -12.18 6.71 15.10
C ARG A 153 -12.64 8.12 14.75
N GLN A 154 -12.38 8.58 13.52
CA GLN A 154 -12.84 9.90 13.06
C GLN A 154 -14.37 9.98 13.00
N ALA A 155 -15.03 8.96 12.44
CA ALA A 155 -16.48 8.90 12.37
C ALA A 155 -17.12 8.91 13.77
N CYS A 156 -16.51 8.24 14.76
CA CYS A 156 -16.96 8.28 16.15
C CYS A 156 -16.83 9.68 16.77
N ALA A 157 -15.72 10.39 16.50
CA ALA A 157 -15.55 11.77 16.97
C ALA A 157 -16.58 12.74 16.35
N GLU A 158 -16.95 12.51 15.08
CA GLU A 158 -17.90 13.34 14.34
C GLU A 158 -19.37 13.04 14.68
N MET A 159 -19.74 11.76 14.80
CA MET A 159 -21.14 11.30 14.85
C MET A 159 -21.52 10.56 16.14
N GLY A 160 -20.58 10.36 17.05
CA GLY A 160 -20.75 9.51 18.23
C GLY A 160 -20.40 8.04 17.94
N THR A 161 -20.26 7.24 18.99
CA THR A 161 -19.89 5.83 18.90
C THR A 161 -21.13 4.96 18.70
N PRO A 162 -21.23 4.15 17.64
CA PRO A 162 -22.39 3.29 17.39
C PRO A 162 -22.51 2.21 18.48
N LYS A 163 -23.69 2.10 19.09
CA LYS A 163 -24.01 1.09 20.09
C LYS A 163 -25.28 0.34 19.73
N ASP A 164 -25.44 -0.88 20.23
CA ASP A 164 -26.71 -1.59 20.21
C ASP A 164 -27.62 -1.15 21.37
N ARG A 165 -28.79 -1.79 21.50
CA ARG A 165 -29.76 -1.50 22.57
C ARG A 165 -29.26 -1.84 23.98
N GLU A 166 -28.26 -2.70 24.09
CA GLU A 166 -27.65 -3.12 25.36
C GLU A 166 -26.45 -2.22 25.73
N GLY A 167 -26.08 -1.30 24.84
CA GLY A 167 -24.95 -0.39 25.02
C GLY A 167 -23.61 -0.95 24.55
N ASN A 168 -23.58 -2.12 23.89
CA ASN A 168 -22.36 -2.69 23.35
C ASN A 168 -21.93 -1.93 22.09
N ILE A 169 -20.63 -1.62 21.99
CA ILE A 169 -20.06 -0.93 20.83
C ILE A 169 -20.14 -1.83 19.59
N GLN A 170 -20.64 -1.26 18.49
CA GLN A 170 -20.73 -1.95 17.21
C GLN A 170 -19.52 -1.62 16.32
N GLN A 171 -19.04 -2.57 15.54
CA GLN A 171 -17.89 -2.40 14.65
C GLN A 171 -18.24 -2.73 13.21
N LEU A 172 -17.48 -2.17 12.27
CA LEU A 172 -17.57 -2.53 10.86
C LEU A 172 -16.78 -3.83 10.61
N TYR A 173 -17.48 -4.89 10.21
CA TYR A 173 -16.87 -6.10 9.71
C TYR A 173 -16.75 -6.06 8.20
N ILE A 174 -15.65 -6.62 7.70
CA ILE A 174 -15.30 -6.65 6.30
C ILE A 174 -15.00 -8.11 5.95
N LEU A 175 -15.73 -8.64 4.99
CA LEU A 175 -15.49 -9.98 4.42
C LEU A 175 -14.72 -9.80 3.12
N GLY A 176 -13.49 -10.30 3.09
CA GLY A 176 -12.72 -10.42 1.86
C GLY A 176 -13.18 -11.64 1.06
N MET A 177 -13.64 -11.43 -0.15
CA MET A 177 -14.14 -12.46 -1.05
C MET A 177 -13.11 -12.76 -2.15
N GLY A 178 -13.40 -13.75 -3.00
CA GLY A 178 -12.57 -14.09 -4.15
C GLY A 178 -11.12 -14.37 -3.78
N LYS A 179 -10.18 -13.80 -4.53
CA LYS A 179 -8.74 -13.99 -4.33
C LYS A 179 -8.23 -13.46 -3.00
N LEU A 180 -8.82 -12.38 -2.49
CA LEU A 180 -8.48 -11.85 -1.17
C LEU A 180 -8.87 -12.88 -0.09
N GLY A 181 -10.11 -13.39 -0.13
CA GLY A 181 -10.57 -14.42 0.80
C GLY A 181 -9.83 -15.75 0.68
N GLY A 182 -9.33 -16.07 -0.51
CA GLY A 182 -8.50 -17.26 -0.79
C GLY A 182 -7.01 -17.10 -0.51
N PHE A 183 -6.54 -15.93 -0.05
CA PHE A 183 -5.11 -15.63 0.15
C PHE A 183 -4.24 -15.80 -1.11
N GLU A 184 -4.80 -15.45 -2.27
CA GLU A 184 -4.16 -15.64 -3.59
C GLU A 184 -4.17 -14.35 -4.44
N LEU A 185 -4.02 -13.18 -3.80
CA LEU A 185 -3.97 -11.91 -4.54
C LEU A 185 -2.73 -11.83 -5.43
N ASN A 186 -2.90 -11.19 -6.58
CA ASN A 186 -1.81 -10.82 -7.48
C ASN A 186 -1.71 -9.29 -7.63
N PHE A 187 -0.65 -8.81 -8.29
CA PHE A 187 -0.33 -7.37 -8.39
C PHE A 187 -1.43 -6.48 -8.98
N SER A 188 -2.32 -7.04 -9.81
CA SER A 188 -3.39 -6.30 -10.49
C SER A 188 -4.78 -6.70 -10.03
N SER A 189 -4.89 -7.43 -8.91
CA SER A 189 -6.19 -7.87 -8.40
C SER A 189 -6.99 -6.71 -7.83
N ASP A 190 -8.27 -6.68 -8.19
CA ASP A 190 -9.28 -5.93 -7.44
C ASP A 190 -9.54 -6.65 -6.09
N ILE A 191 -10.09 -5.92 -5.11
CA ILE A 191 -10.51 -6.50 -3.84
C ILE A 191 -12.03 -6.57 -3.74
N ASP A 192 -12.55 -7.79 -3.66
CA ASP A 192 -13.98 -8.04 -3.49
C ASP A 192 -14.35 -7.98 -2.01
N LEU A 193 -15.19 -7.01 -1.61
CA LEU A 193 -15.52 -6.78 -0.20
C LEU A 193 -17.03 -6.81 0.06
N ILE A 194 -17.42 -7.34 1.21
CA ILE A 194 -18.76 -7.19 1.78
C ILE A 194 -18.64 -6.56 3.16
N PHE A 195 -19.41 -5.51 3.40
CA PHE A 195 -19.46 -4.83 4.70
C PHE A 195 -20.70 -5.25 5.49
N THR A 196 -20.52 -5.48 6.79
CA THR A 196 -21.60 -5.80 7.71
C THR A 196 -21.30 -5.26 9.11
N TYR A 197 -22.32 -5.20 9.96
CA TYR A 197 -22.18 -4.85 11.38
C TYR A 197 -23.18 -5.70 12.20
N PRO A 198 -22.88 -6.01 13.49
CA PRO A 198 -23.61 -7.04 14.22
C PRO A 198 -25.08 -6.70 14.51
N ALA A 199 -25.36 -5.49 14.98
CA ALA A 199 -26.70 -5.12 15.45
C ALA A 199 -27.11 -3.67 15.16
N ASN A 200 -28.42 -3.48 15.03
CA ASN A 200 -29.06 -2.16 14.94
C ASN A 200 -28.98 -1.41 16.27
N GLY A 201 -29.08 -0.09 16.18
CA GLY A 201 -29.02 0.82 17.31
C GLY A 201 -28.70 2.23 16.85
N GLU A 202 -28.19 3.06 17.74
CA GLU A 202 -27.84 4.44 17.45
C GLU A 202 -26.50 4.80 18.06
N THR A 203 -25.89 5.88 17.54
CA THR A 203 -24.67 6.43 18.10
C THR A 203 -24.94 7.14 19.43
N ASP A 204 -23.96 7.03 20.34
CA ASP A 204 -23.92 7.70 21.64
C ASP A 204 -22.70 8.64 21.74
N GLY A 205 -22.81 9.71 22.52
CA GLY A 205 -21.72 10.65 22.77
C GLY A 205 -21.62 11.85 21.82
N ALA A 206 -22.57 12.03 20.88
CA ALA A 206 -22.68 13.22 20.04
C ALA A 206 -23.96 14.04 20.33
N ARG A 207 -24.03 15.28 19.84
CA ARG A 207 -25.19 16.18 20.05
C ARG A 207 -26.51 15.59 19.55
N ARG A 208 -26.47 14.75 18.52
CA ARG A 208 -27.63 14.07 17.95
C ARG A 208 -27.26 12.63 17.63
N ALA A 209 -28.04 11.69 18.14
CA ALA A 209 -27.91 10.28 17.82
C ALA A 209 -28.14 10.03 16.32
N VAL A 210 -27.34 9.13 15.76
CA VAL A 210 -27.38 8.70 14.36
C VAL A 210 -27.66 7.21 14.33
N ASP A 211 -28.64 6.79 13.53
CA ASP A 211 -28.91 5.37 13.30
C ASP A 211 -27.66 4.62 12.80
N ASN A 212 -27.41 3.42 13.34
CA ASN A 212 -26.22 2.63 13.02
C ASN A 212 -26.12 2.32 11.53
N ALA A 213 -27.23 2.07 10.82
CA ALA A 213 -27.19 1.84 9.38
C ALA A 213 -26.64 3.07 8.66
N LYS A 214 -27.10 4.26 9.04
CA LYS A 214 -26.59 5.53 8.48
C LYS A 214 -25.13 5.78 8.83
N PHE A 215 -24.70 5.46 10.06
CA PHE A 215 -23.30 5.55 10.47
C PHE A 215 -22.41 4.64 9.60
N PHE A 216 -22.74 3.36 9.52
CA PHE A 216 -21.93 2.37 8.80
C PHE A 216 -21.99 2.53 7.27
N THR A 217 -23.10 3.03 6.70
CA THR A 217 -23.13 3.41 5.28
C THR A 217 -22.14 4.55 4.99
N ARG A 218 -22.08 5.57 5.84
CA ARG A 218 -21.13 6.69 5.68
C ARG A 218 -19.68 6.23 5.86
N LEU A 219 -19.41 5.42 6.89
CA LEU A 219 -18.09 4.84 7.12
C LEU A 219 -17.64 3.96 5.94
N GLY A 220 -18.53 3.09 5.44
CA GLY A 220 -18.25 2.24 4.28
C GLY A 220 -17.91 3.05 3.03
N GLN A 221 -18.64 4.13 2.76
CA GLN A 221 -18.33 5.01 1.63
C GLN A 221 -16.98 5.71 1.79
N ARG A 222 -16.64 6.18 3.00
CA ARG A 222 -15.32 6.77 3.29
C ARG A 222 -14.21 5.75 3.09
N LEU A 223 -14.42 4.50 3.53
CA LEU A 223 -13.44 3.42 3.38
C LEU A 223 -13.21 3.06 1.89
N ILE A 224 -14.28 2.91 1.11
CA ILE A 224 -14.19 2.72 -0.34
C ILE A 224 -13.39 3.86 -0.98
N ASN A 225 -13.68 5.12 -0.62
CA ASN A 225 -12.95 6.26 -1.16
C ASN A 225 -11.46 6.26 -0.76
N ALA A 226 -11.14 5.89 0.47
CA ALA A 226 -9.74 5.82 0.94
C ALA A 226 -8.92 4.81 0.13
N LEU A 227 -9.53 3.67 -0.23
CA LEU A 227 -8.89 2.59 -0.96
C LEU A 227 -8.85 2.82 -2.47
N ASP A 228 -9.95 3.28 -3.08
CA ASP A 228 -10.17 3.22 -4.53
C ASP A 228 -9.95 4.57 -5.23
N LYS A 229 -10.19 5.70 -4.55
CA LYS A 229 -10.14 7.02 -5.18
C LYS A 229 -8.78 7.27 -5.83
N TYR A 230 -8.76 7.68 -7.10
CA TYR A 230 -7.52 8.07 -7.75
C TYR A 230 -7.00 9.42 -7.22
N THR A 231 -5.73 9.46 -6.82
CA THR A 231 -4.99 10.67 -6.39
C THR A 231 -3.69 10.78 -7.20
N PRO A 232 -2.86 11.83 -7.00
CA PRO A 232 -1.53 11.90 -7.64
C PRO A 232 -0.62 10.70 -7.32
N ASP A 233 -0.80 10.05 -6.16
CA ASP A 233 -0.09 8.83 -5.75
C ASP A 233 -0.79 7.54 -6.25
N GLY A 234 -1.83 7.67 -7.08
CA GLY A 234 -2.63 6.55 -7.60
C GLY A 234 -3.78 6.15 -6.67
N PHE A 235 -3.98 4.85 -6.52
CA PHE A 235 -5.00 4.24 -5.64
C PHE A 235 -4.37 3.09 -4.85
N VAL A 236 -5.04 2.65 -3.78
CA VAL A 236 -4.57 1.51 -2.96
C VAL A 236 -4.98 0.20 -3.63
N TYR A 237 -6.30 -0.01 -3.77
CA TYR A 237 -6.92 -1.10 -4.52
C TYR A 237 -8.23 -0.64 -5.11
N ARG A 238 -8.58 -1.14 -6.28
CA ARG A 238 -9.94 -1.03 -6.80
C ARG A 238 -10.85 -1.91 -5.96
N THR A 239 -11.97 -1.37 -5.54
CA THR A 239 -12.90 -2.06 -4.65
C THR A 239 -14.12 -2.56 -5.42
N ASP A 240 -14.39 -3.86 -5.34
CA ASP A 240 -15.60 -4.46 -5.90
C ASP A 240 -16.57 -4.82 -4.78
N MET A 241 -17.75 -4.19 -4.80
CA MET A 241 -18.80 -4.39 -3.81
C MET A 241 -19.97 -5.24 -4.34
N ARG A 242 -19.87 -5.79 -5.56
CA ARG A 242 -20.99 -6.43 -6.29
C ARG A 242 -21.46 -7.76 -5.69
N LEU A 243 -20.62 -8.40 -4.87
CA LEU A 243 -20.97 -9.67 -4.21
C LEU A 243 -21.86 -9.47 -2.97
N ARG A 244 -22.15 -8.23 -2.57
CA ARG A 244 -23.04 -7.97 -1.42
C ARG A 244 -24.48 -8.40 -1.73
N PRO A 245 -25.28 -8.73 -0.71
CA PRO A 245 -26.70 -9.00 -0.91
C PRO A 245 -27.38 -7.86 -1.68
N PHE A 246 -28.19 -8.23 -2.67
CA PHE A 246 -28.90 -7.32 -3.57
C PHE A 246 -28.05 -6.52 -4.58
N GLY A 247 -26.76 -6.87 -4.73
CA GLY A 247 -25.92 -6.42 -5.85
C GLY A 247 -25.23 -5.10 -5.61
#